data_AF-A0A8H3QPU1-F1
#
_entry.id   AF-A0A8H3QPU1-F1
#
_cell.length_a   1.000
_cell.length_b   1.000
_cell.length_c   1.000
_cell.angle_alpha   90.00
_cell.angle_beta   90.00
_cell.angle_gamma   90.00
#
_symmetry.space_group_name_H-M   'P 1'
#
loop_
_entity.id
_entity.type
_entity.pdbx_description
1 polymer ?
#
loop_
_entity_poly.entity_id
_entity_poly.type
_entity_poly.pdbx_seq_one_letter_code
_entity_poly.pdbx_strand_id
1 'polypeptide(L)'
;MIDSMMKREFYPEEIKKMVAEHFQNCAQSTNQRNIIPPEWKEEYKLIDNIDEQIYTSLTQPIILKELQIAVLESPKRKAYGLINIIYKDLQILLPLIQKQLPDLFNSILQMQQILKDWLKANIYLILKPKL
;
A
#
# COMPACT_ATOMS: atom_id res chain seq x y z
N MET A 1 -43.48 -23.74 -16.98
CA MET A 1 -42.23 -23.80 -17.77
C MET A 1 -41.45 -22.48 -17.67
N ILE A 2 -41.23 -21.97 -16.45
CA ILE A 2 -40.32 -20.84 -16.17
C ILE A 2 -39.81 -20.99 -14.72
N ASP A 3 -39.22 -22.15 -14.41
CA ASP A 3 -38.59 -22.34 -13.08
C ASP A 3 -37.30 -23.16 -13.17
N SER A 4 -36.61 -23.00 -14.30
CA SER A 4 -35.25 -23.51 -14.53
C SER A 4 -34.33 -22.33 -14.85
N MET A 5 -34.43 -21.26 -14.07
CA MET A 5 -33.36 -20.27 -14.04
C MET A 5 -32.23 -20.87 -13.20
N MET A 6 -31.31 -21.52 -13.92
CA MET A 6 -29.94 -21.85 -13.51
C MET A 6 -29.49 -21.09 -12.25
N LYS A 7 -29.65 -21.71 -11.08
CA LYS A 7 -28.76 -21.42 -9.94
C LYS A 7 -27.40 -21.95 -10.38
N ARG A 8 -26.60 -21.08 -10.99
CA ARG A 8 -25.21 -21.38 -11.31
C ARG A 8 -24.52 -21.57 -9.97
N GLU A 9 -24.36 -22.82 -9.55
CA GLU A 9 -23.56 -23.18 -8.37
C GLU A 9 -22.12 -22.81 -8.69
N PHE A 10 -21.71 -21.62 -8.30
CA PHE A 10 -20.31 -21.22 -8.41
C PHE A 10 -19.54 -21.92 -7.30
N TYR A 11 -18.58 -22.75 -7.68
CA TYR A 11 -17.67 -23.37 -6.72
C TYR A 11 -16.84 -22.28 -6.03
N PRO A 12 -16.63 -22.34 -4.70
CA PRO A 12 -15.87 -21.33 -3.97
C PRO A 12 -14.50 -21.00 -4.58
N GLU A 13 -13.83 -21.98 -5.19
CA GLU A 13 -12.54 -21.79 -5.87
C GLU A 13 -12.66 -21.02 -7.18
N GLU A 14 -13.74 -21.20 -7.94
CA GLU A 14 -14.00 -20.42 -9.15
C GLU A 14 -14.28 -18.95 -8.82
N ILE A 15 -15.03 -18.70 -7.74
CA ILE A 15 -15.26 -17.34 -7.23
C ILE A 15 -13.94 -16.71 -6.83
N LYS A 16 -13.11 -17.40 -6.03
CA LYS A 16 -11.80 -16.88 -5.60
C LYS A 16 -10.91 -16.54 -6.80
N LYS A 17 -10.84 -17.44 -7.79
CA LYS A 17 -10.06 -17.24 -9.00
C LYS A 17 -10.55 -16.01 -9.78
N MET A 18 -11.85 -15.92 -10.04
CA MET A 18 -12.44 -14.81 -10.79
C MET A 18 -12.27 -13.47 -10.07
N VAL A 19 -12.44 -13.46 -8.75
CA VAL A 19 -12.22 -12.27 -7.89
C VAL A 19 -10.74 -11.86 -7.95
N ALA A 20 -9.81 -12.81 -7.81
CA ALA A 20 -8.38 -12.51 -7.91
C ALA A 20 -8.00 -11.95 -9.29
N GLU A 21 -8.45 -12.60 -10.37
CA GLU A 21 -8.22 -12.15 -11.75
C GLU A 21 -8.80 -10.75 -11.98
N HIS A 22 -10.01 -10.47 -11.50
CA HIS A 22 -10.61 -9.14 -11.61
C HIS A 22 -9.77 -8.10 -10.88
N PHE A 23 -9.48 -8.28 -9.60
CA PHE A 23 -8.79 -7.24 -8.82
C PHE A 23 -7.30 -7.07 -9.18
N GLN A 24 -6.66 -8.12 -9.72
CA GLN A 24 -5.30 -8.00 -10.27
C GLN A 24 -5.25 -7.17 -11.56
N ASN A 25 -6.34 -7.17 -12.34
CA ASN A 25 -6.38 -6.52 -13.66
C ASN A 25 -7.29 -5.29 -13.73
N CYS A 26 -8.14 -5.03 -12.73
CA CYS A 26 -9.10 -3.92 -12.77
C CYS A 26 -8.43 -2.55 -12.68
N ALA A 27 -7.25 -2.50 -12.05
CA ALA A 27 -6.45 -1.29 -11.89
C ALA A 27 -5.46 -1.07 -13.05
N GLN A 28 -5.72 -1.64 -14.24
CA GLN A 28 -4.95 -1.32 -15.43
C GLN A 28 -5.10 0.19 -15.71
N SER A 29 -3.98 0.92 -15.67
CA SER A 29 -3.98 2.34 -15.99
C SER A 29 -4.36 2.52 -17.45
N THR A 30 -5.55 3.04 -17.71
CA THR A 30 -5.83 3.71 -18.97
C THR A 30 -5.14 5.07 -18.89
N ASN A 31 -3.86 5.13 -19.25
CA ASN A 31 -3.11 6.37 -19.43
C ASN A 31 -3.70 7.15 -20.62
N GLN A 32 -4.89 7.70 -20.44
CA GLN A 32 -5.52 8.61 -21.39
C GLN A 32 -5.00 10.02 -21.07
N ARG A 33 -4.76 10.82 -22.12
CA ARG A 33 -4.50 12.25 -21.92
C ARG A 33 -5.78 12.89 -21.41
N ASN A 34 -5.88 13.04 -20.09
CA ASN A 34 -6.97 13.77 -19.48
C ASN A 34 -6.82 15.25 -19.81
N ILE A 35 -7.91 15.88 -20.27
CA ILE A 35 -7.97 17.32 -20.42
C ILE A 35 -8.08 17.90 -19.01
N ILE A 36 -7.14 18.77 -18.65
CA ILE A 36 -7.14 19.45 -17.35
C ILE A 36 -8.36 20.39 -17.34
N PRO A 37 -9.28 20.27 -16.37
CA PRO A 37 -10.42 21.19 -16.27
C PRO A 37 -9.92 22.64 -16.11
N PRO A 38 -10.64 23.65 -16.66
CA PRO A 38 -10.22 25.04 -16.61
C PRO A 38 -9.87 25.55 -15.20
N GLU A 39 -10.59 25.06 -14.19
CA GLU A 39 -10.44 25.44 -12.79
C GLU A 39 -9.20 24.84 -12.09
N TRP A 40 -8.47 23.94 -12.75
CA TRP A 40 -7.19 23.38 -12.27
C TRP A 40 -5.99 23.81 -13.15
N LYS A 41 -6.24 24.64 -14.17
CA LYS A 41 -5.23 24.95 -15.19
C LYS A 41 -4.01 25.67 -14.62
N GLU A 42 -4.22 26.54 -13.64
CA GLU A 42 -3.13 27.28 -12.99
C GLU A 42 -2.34 26.39 -12.03
N GLU A 43 -3.01 25.47 -11.33
CA GLU A 43 -2.43 24.53 -10.36
C GLU A 43 -1.54 23.49 -11.01
N TYR A 44 -1.88 23.05 -12.22
CA TYR A 44 -1.08 22.13 -13.03
C TYR A 44 -0.14 22.85 -14.01
N LYS A 45 0.00 24.17 -13.91
CA LYS A 45 0.98 24.90 -14.71
C LYS A 45 2.38 24.41 -14.35
N LEU A 46 3.23 24.23 -15.37
CA LEU A 46 4.61 23.82 -15.16
C LEU A 46 5.33 24.85 -14.29
N ILE A 47 6.05 24.36 -13.29
CA ILE A 47 6.92 25.18 -12.45
C ILE A 47 8.25 25.30 -13.18
N ASP A 48 8.70 26.53 -13.45
CA ASP A 48 9.91 26.79 -14.23
C ASP A 48 11.21 26.40 -13.49
N ASN A 49 11.18 26.41 -12.16
CA ASN A 49 12.32 26.08 -11.32
C ASN A 49 11.86 25.27 -10.10
N ILE A 50 12.40 24.07 -9.97
CA ILE A 50 12.22 23.21 -8.81
C ILE A 50 13.52 23.27 -8.04
N ASP A 51 13.47 23.63 -6.76
CA ASP A 51 14.64 23.57 -5.89
C ASP A 51 15.18 22.13 -5.89
N GLU A 52 16.43 21.95 -6.34
CA GLU A 52 17.08 20.64 -6.45
C GLU A 52 17.18 19.93 -5.09
N GLN A 53 17.09 20.68 -4.00
CA GLN A 53 17.25 20.16 -2.65
C GLN A 53 15.94 19.74 -1.98
N ILE A 54 14.76 19.96 -2.57
CA ILE A 54 13.46 19.69 -1.92
C ILE A 54 13.28 18.24 -1.47
N TYR A 55 13.99 17.30 -2.09
CA TYR A 55 13.94 15.87 -1.77
C TYR A 55 15.17 15.36 -1.01
N THR A 56 16.14 16.22 -0.68
CA THR A 56 17.39 15.83 0.00
C THR A 56 17.13 15.15 1.34
N SER A 57 16.07 15.54 2.04
CA SER A 57 15.63 14.93 3.30
C SER A 57 15.14 13.50 3.12
N LEU A 58 14.56 13.15 1.98
CA LEU A 58 14.00 11.81 1.70
C LEU A 58 15.09 10.76 1.47
N THR A 59 16.29 11.20 1.09
CA THR A 59 17.45 10.32 0.86
C THR A 59 18.36 10.20 2.08
N GLN A 60 18.05 10.92 3.17
CA GLN A 60 18.83 10.80 4.40
C GLN A 60 18.57 9.44 5.07
N PRO A 61 19.59 8.85 5.73
CA PRO A 61 19.40 7.64 6.52
C PRO A 61 18.37 7.88 7.63
N ILE A 62 17.43 6.95 7.75
CA ILE A 62 16.47 6.89 8.86
C ILE A 62 17.26 6.64 10.14
N ILE A 63 17.08 7.53 11.12
CA ILE A 63 17.73 7.37 12.42
C ILE A 63 16.86 6.52 13.36
N LEU A 64 17.52 5.85 14.31
CA LEU A 64 16.85 4.99 15.29
C LEU A 64 15.69 5.69 16.02
N LYS A 65 15.87 6.97 16.38
CA LYS A 65 14.85 7.73 17.11
C LYS A 65 13.58 7.94 16.28
N GLU A 66 13.71 8.27 14.99
CA GLU A 66 12.57 8.43 14.08
C GLU A 66 11.79 7.12 13.97
N LEU A 67 12.51 6.02 13.81
CA LEU A 67 11.93 4.69 13.74
C LEU A 67 11.18 4.33 15.04
N GLN A 68 11.77 4.60 16.20
CA GLN A 68 11.14 4.34 17.50
C GLN A 68 9.83 5.13 17.64
N ILE A 69 9.82 6.40 17.28
CA ILE A 69 8.62 7.24 17.30
C ILE A 69 7.55 6.64 16.38
N ALA A 70 7.90 6.33 15.13
CA ALA A 70 6.95 5.78 14.16
C ALA A 70 6.31 4.45 14.61
N VAL A 71 7.10 3.56 15.22
CA VAL A 71 6.58 2.28 15.73
C VAL A 71 5.66 2.48 16.94
N LEU A 72 6.01 3.39 17.85
CA LEU A 72 5.21 3.68 19.04
C LEU A 72 3.89 4.39 18.72
N GLU A 73 3.90 5.28 17.72
CA GLU A 73 2.71 6.02 17.26
C GLU A 73 1.83 5.21 16.31
N SER A 74 2.25 4.00 15.92
CA SER A 74 1.49 3.15 15.01
C SER A 74 0.08 2.84 15.56
N PRO A 75 -0.98 3.02 14.75
CA PRO A 75 -2.36 2.92 15.22
C PRO A 75 -2.75 1.48 15.55
N LYS A 76 -3.56 1.31 16.60
CA LYS A 76 -4.10 0.01 16.99
C LYS A 76 -5.22 -0.44 16.03
N ARG A 77 -5.46 -1.75 15.96
CA ARG A 77 -6.59 -2.38 15.24
C ARG A 77 -6.59 -2.15 13.72
N LYS A 78 -5.41 -2.08 13.11
CA LYS A 78 -5.27 -2.15 11.64
C LYS A 78 -5.26 -3.61 11.17
N ALA A 79 -5.57 -3.81 9.89
CA ALA A 79 -5.49 -5.12 9.25
C ALA A 79 -4.05 -5.63 9.29
N TYR A 80 -3.87 -6.94 9.50
CA TYR A 80 -2.57 -7.58 9.46
C TYR A 80 -2.20 -8.02 8.03
N GLY A 81 -0.89 -8.05 7.77
CA GLY A 81 -0.33 -8.58 6.52
C GLY A 81 -0.34 -10.11 6.49
N LEU A 82 0.31 -10.69 5.49
CA LEU A 82 0.30 -12.15 5.24
C LEU A 82 0.81 -13.02 6.41
N ILE A 83 1.66 -12.45 7.27
CA ILE A 83 2.32 -13.16 8.37
C ILE A 83 1.68 -12.91 9.74
N ASN A 84 0.50 -12.27 9.78
CA ASN A 84 -0.29 -12.02 10.99
C ASN A 84 0.39 -11.22 12.12
N ILE A 85 1.50 -10.54 11.84
CA ILE A 85 2.14 -9.59 12.78
C ILE A 85 1.34 -8.29 12.80
N ILE A 86 0.91 -7.86 13.99
CA ILE A 86 0.25 -6.57 14.18
C ILE A 86 1.21 -5.53 14.78
N TYR A 87 0.86 -4.24 14.67
CA TYR A 87 1.67 -3.16 15.25
C TYR A 87 1.97 -3.33 16.74
N LYS A 88 1.05 -3.93 17.50
CA LYS A 88 1.28 -4.24 18.92
C LYS A 88 2.45 -5.21 19.11
N ASP A 89 2.55 -6.23 18.26
CA ASP A 89 3.65 -7.18 18.33
C ASP A 89 4.96 -6.49 17.98
N LEU A 90 4.95 -5.63 16.96
CA LEU A 90 6.12 -4.83 16.59
C LEU A 90 6.59 -3.91 17.72
N GLN A 91 5.66 -3.27 18.44
CA GLN A 91 5.97 -2.44 19.61
C GLN A 91 6.61 -3.27 20.75
N ILE A 92 6.17 -4.51 20.96
CA ILE A 92 6.74 -5.42 21.96
C ILE A 92 8.13 -5.91 21.53
N LEU A 93 8.30 -6.23 20.24
CA LEU A 93 9.54 -6.75 19.68
C LEU A 93 10.60 -5.68 19.47
N LEU A 94 10.21 -4.41 19.35
CA LEU A 94 11.09 -3.29 19.02
C LEU A 94 12.40 -3.28 19.84
N PRO A 95 12.41 -3.44 21.19
CA PRO A 95 13.65 -3.43 21.96
C PRO A 95 14.68 -4.50 21.53
N LEU A 96 14.21 -5.62 20.97
CA LEU A 96 15.04 -6.74 20.51
C LEU A 96 15.59 -6.51 19.09
N ILE A 97 14.84 -5.84 18.22
CA ILE A 97 15.14 -5.70 16.78
C ILE A 97 15.53 -4.27 16.37
N GLN A 98 15.53 -3.32 17.30
CA GLN A 98 15.69 -1.89 17.03
C GLN A 98 17.03 -1.54 16.36
N LYS A 99 18.06 -2.38 16.47
CA LYS A 99 19.35 -2.12 15.81
C LYS A 99 19.33 -2.56 14.35
N GLN A 100 18.66 -3.66 14.04
CA GLN A 100 18.62 -4.27 12.71
C GLN A 100 17.64 -3.57 11.77
N LEU A 101 16.58 -2.99 12.32
CA LEU A 101 15.50 -2.41 11.53
C LEU A 101 15.90 -1.12 10.78
N PRO A 102 16.66 -0.16 11.38
CA PRO A 102 17.24 0.96 10.64
C PRO A 102 18.20 0.50 9.53
N ASP A 103 19.07 -0.47 9.82
CA ASP A 103 20.03 -0.99 8.83
C ASP A 103 19.31 -1.58 7.62
N LEU A 104 18.25 -2.35 7.85
CA LEU A 104 17.41 -2.90 6.78
C LEU A 104 16.78 -1.79 5.94
N PHE A 105 16.13 -0.80 6.57
CA PHE A 105 15.45 0.26 5.83
C PHE A 105 16.42 1.16 5.08
N ASN A 106 17.56 1.50 5.70
CA ASN A 106 18.58 2.30 5.04
C ASN A 106 19.24 1.55 3.89
N SER A 107 19.43 0.22 4.00
CA SER A 107 19.89 -0.61 2.89
C SER A 107 18.90 -0.59 1.73
N ILE A 108 17.60 -0.67 2.00
CA ILE A 108 16.54 -0.57 0.97
C ILE A 108 16.58 0.79 0.28
N LEU A 109 16.72 1.89 1.04
CA LEU A 109 16.81 3.25 0.48
C LEU A 109 18.04 3.41 -0.42
N GLN A 110 19.19 2.90 0.01
CA GLN A 110 20.44 2.98 -0.76
C GLN A 110 20.41 2.10 -2.02
N MET A 111 19.93 0.86 -1.90
CA MET A 111 19.89 -0.09 -3.02
C MET A 111 18.72 0.18 -3.97
N GLN A 112 17.71 0.93 -3.53
CA GLN A 112 16.46 1.17 -4.26
C GLN A 112 15.76 -0.13 -4.68
N GLN A 113 15.91 -1.17 -3.87
CA GLN A 113 15.36 -2.50 -4.13
C GLN A 113 14.51 -2.95 -2.95
N ILE A 114 13.25 -3.26 -3.24
CA ILE A 114 12.32 -3.86 -2.28
C ILE A 114 12.20 -5.36 -2.55
N LEU A 115 11.96 -6.12 -1.49
CA LEU A 115 11.69 -7.55 -1.61
C LEU A 115 10.38 -7.76 -2.36
N LYS A 116 10.37 -8.63 -3.37
CA LYS A 116 9.16 -8.92 -4.16
C LYS A 116 8.00 -9.41 -3.30
N ASP A 117 8.29 -10.08 -2.18
CA ASP A 117 7.27 -10.52 -1.23
C ASP A 117 6.52 -9.37 -0.55
N TRP A 118 7.11 -8.18 -0.46
CA TRP A 118 6.44 -7.00 0.09
C TRP A 118 5.36 -6.43 -0.84
N LEU A 119 5.37 -6.86 -2.12
CA LEU A 119 4.30 -6.54 -3.08
C LEU A 119 3.08 -7.44 -2.91
N LYS A 120 3.16 -8.48 -2.07
CA LYS A 120 2.04 -9.38 -1.81
C LYS A 120 1.16 -8.81 -0.70
N ALA A 121 -0.15 -8.78 -0.92
CA ALA A 121 -1.12 -8.25 0.04
C ALA A 121 -2.37 -9.13 0.12
N ASN A 122 -3.00 -9.14 1.30
CA ASN A 122 -4.33 -9.70 1.48
C ASN A 122 -5.38 -8.71 0.96
N ILE A 123 -6.28 -9.17 0.09
CA ILE A 123 -7.40 -8.36 -0.42
C ILE A 123 -8.63 -8.68 0.41
N TYR A 124 -9.16 -7.65 1.09
CA TYR A 124 -10.41 -7.73 1.85
C TYR A 124 -11.45 -6.78 1.25
N LEU A 125 -12.65 -7.30 1.00
CA LEU A 125 -13.78 -6.45 0.60
C LEU A 125 -14.32 -5.73 1.83
N ILE A 126 -14.22 -4.40 1.84
CA ILE A 126 -14.80 -3.55 2.88
C ILE A 126 -16.03 -2.86 2.29
N LEU A 127 -17.21 -3.24 2.78
CA LEU A 127 -18.45 -2.57 2.38
C LEU A 127 -18.47 -1.17 2.97
N LYS A 128 -18.71 -0.16 2.13
CA LYS A 128 -18.94 1.21 2.61
C LYS A 128 -20.21 1.20 3.47
N PRO A 129 -20.19 1.83 4.66
CA PRO A 129 -21.41 2.03 5.44
C PRO A 129 -22.43 2.77 4.59
N LYS A 130 -23.70 2.35 4.64
CA LYS A 130 -24.79 3.17 4.09
C LYS A 130 -25.02 4.33 5.06
N LEU A 131 -24.95 5.55 4.54
CA LEU A 131 -25.35 6.76 5.26
C LEU A 131 -26.86 6.72 5.57
#